data_AF-A0A2E0SEZ5-F1
#
_entry.id   AF-A0A2E0SEZ5-F1
#
_cell.length_a   1.000
_cell.length_b   1.000
_cell.length_c   1.000
_cell.angle_alpha   90.00
_cell.angle_beta   90.00
_cell.angle_gamma   90.00
#
_symmetry.space_group_name_H-M   'P 1'
#
loop_
_entity.id
_entity.type
_entity.pdbx_description
1 polymer ?
#
loop_
_entity_poly.entity_id
_entity_poly.type
_entity_poly.pdbx_seq_one_letter_code
_entity_poly.pdbx_strand_id
1 'polypeptide(L)'
;MEISEFPDIATNYKEAEMSKLVNLKLAVINYYSGEENAYRREQMAGNECWTSKKDLDWSGNKMSDKKAEMLELRKASGSEVVDVKLEKEFNIYQSMAQENSVITEDHEANLAVFKKITGKDWTPRSSKVADPKNAQQINKELDKLLGSITE
;
A
#
# COMPACT_ATOMS: atom_id res chain seq x y z
N MET A 1 11.78 -21.56 51.08
CA MET A 1 12.30 -21.19 49.75
C MET A 1 11.10 -21.25 48.83
N GLU A 2 10.46 -20.09 48.68
CA GLU A 2 9.20 -19.92 47.94
C GLU A 2 9.49 -20.03 46.44
N ILE A 3 8.76 -20.92 45.76
CA ILE A 3 8.57 -20.84 44.32
C ILE A 3 7.16 -20.29 44.17
N SER A 4 7.05 -18.97 44.01
CA SER A 4 5.83 -18.33 43.55
C SER A 4 5.64 -18.71 42.08
N GLU A 5 4.88 -19.76 41.82
CA GLU A 5 4.35 -20.03 40.49
C GLU A 5 3.38 -18.88 40.15
N PHE A 6 3.84 -18.05 39.21
CA PHE A 6 3.08 -16.92 38.70
C PHE A 6 1.74 -17.40 38.14
N PRO A 7 0.64 -16.67 38.38
CA PRO A 7 -0.67 -17.07 37.90
C PRO A 7 -0.71 -17.09 36.38
N ASP A 8 -1.37 -18.13 35.88
CA ASP A 8 -1.70 -18.39 34.49
C ASP A 8 -2.43 -17.19 33.87
N ILE A 9 -1.72 -16.32 33.16
CA ILE A 9 -2.33 -15.28 32.29
C ILE A 9 -2.48 -15.89 30.90
N ALA A 10 -3.23 -16.99 30.84
CA ALA A 10 -3.82 -17.51 29.62
C ALA A 10 -5.02 -16.63 29.22
N THR A 11 -4.74 -15.36 28.95
CA THR A 11 -5.64 -14.46 28.23
C THR A 11 -4.78 -13.59 27.34
N ASN A 12 -4.48 -14.09 26.14
CA ASN A 12 -4.90 -13.38 24.94
C ASN A 12 -4.58 -14.22 23.68
N TYR A 13 -5.62 -14.35 22.88
CA TYR A 13 -5.67 -14.84 21.51
C TYR A 13 -4.33 -14.94 20.78
N LYS A 14 -4.10 -16.12 20.18
CA LYS A 14 -3.25 -16.26 19.00
C LYS A 14 -3.77 -15.30 17.91
N GLU A 15 -3.37 -14.04 17.94
CA GLU A 15 -3.30 -13.26 16.71
C GLU A 15 -2.37 -14.03 15.79
N ALA A 16 -2.83 -14.36 14.57
CA ALA A 16 -1.95 -14.87 13.53
C ALA A 16 -0.73 -13.95 13.48
N GLU A 17 0.46 -14.51 13.68
CA GLU A 17 1.68 -13.73 13.83
C GLU A 17 1.79 -12.77 12.64
N MET A 18 1.63 -11.46 12.88
CA MET A 18 1.66 -10.49 11.80
C MET A 18 3.02 -10.57 11.13
N SER A 19 3.06 -10.45 9.80
CA SER A 19 4.34 -10.52 9.08
C SER A 19 5.32 -9.49 9.65
N LYS A 20 6.61 -9.84 9.65
CA LYS A 20 7.68 -8.94 10.10
C LYS A 20 7.58 -7.55 9.46
N LEU A 21 7.21 -7.49 8.18
CA LEU A 21 7.03 -6.24 7.44
C LEU A 21 5.88 -5.38 7.99
N VAL A 22 4.72 -6.00 8.28
CA VAL A 22 3.57 -5.31 8.90
C VAL A 22 3.96 -4.73 10.25
N ASN A 23 4.65 -5.49 11.09
CA ASN A 23 5.11 -5.04 12.40
C ASN A 23 6.05 -3.82 12.29
N LEU A 24 7.02 -3.86 11.38
CA LEU A 24 7.97 -2.77 11.18
C LEU A 24 7.28 -1.50 10.68
N LYS A 25 6.41 -1.60 9.68
CA LYS A 25 5.65 -0.46 9.15
C LYS A 25 4.72 0.12 10.22
N LEU A 26 4.04 -0.73 10.97
CA LEU A 26 3.16 -0.30 12.06
C LEU A 26 3.94 0.43 13.16
N ALA A 27 5.14 -0.05 13.51
CA ALA A 27 6.01 0.60 14.48
C ALA A 27 6.41 2.03 14.04
N VAL A 28 6.73 2.23 12.76
CA VAL A 28 7.05 3.56 12.20
C VAL A 28 5.86 4.51 12.32
N ILE A 29 4.65 4.05 12.00
CA ILE A 29 3.45 4.90 12.10
C ILE A 29 3.10 5.19 13.56
N ASN A 30 3.21 4.18 14.43
CA ASN A 30 2.92 4.32 15.86
C ASN A 30 3.98 5.08 16.64
N TYR A 31 5.11 5.45 16.02
CA TYR A 31 6.01 6.45 16.60
C TYR A 31 5.27 7.77 16.91
N TYR A 32 4.27 8.13 16.08
CA TYR A 32 3.37 9.27 16.32
C TYR A 32 2.12 8.86 17.10
N SER A 33 2.23 7.98 18.10
CA SER A 33 1.10 7.58 18.94
C SER A 33 0.56 8.75 19.75
N GLY A 34 -0.76 8.82 19.90
CA GLY A 34 -1.47 9.90 20.59
C GLY A 34 -2.77 10.23 19.85
N GLU A 35 -3.77 10.73 20.56
CA GLU A 35 -5.05 11.12 19.94
C GLU A 35 -4.88 12.34 19.03
N GLU A 36 -4.01 13.27 19.41
CA GLU A 36 -3.66 14.47 18.65
C GLU A 36 -3.00 14.14 17.29
N ASN A 37 -2.43 12.95 17.16
CA ASN A 37 -1.77 12.47 15.96
C ASN A 37 -2.60 11.41 15.20
N ALA A 38 -3.83 11.11 15.61
CA ALA A 38 -4.69 10.10 14.97
C ALA A 38 -4.87 10.38 13.47
N TYR A 39 -5.18 11.63 13.10
CA TYR A 39 -5.32 12.04 11.70
C TYR A 39 -4.01 11.86 10.91
N ARG A 40 -2.87 12.22 11.51
CA ARG A 40 -1.56 12.07 10.88
C ARG A 40 -1.25 10.60 10.58
N ARG A 41 -1.52 9.70 11.52
CA ARG A 41 -1.31 8.25 11.34
C ARG A 41 -2.20 7.67 10.24
N GLU A 42 -3.47 8.08 10.18
CA GLU A 42 -4.38 7.70 9.09
C GLU A 42 -3.86 8.17 7.73
N GLN A 43 -3.40 9.42 7.63
CA GLN A 43 -2.83 9.96 6.39
C GLN A 43 -1.54 9.23 5.98
N MET A 44 -0.64 8.95 6.93
CA MET A 44 0.58 8.19 6.65
C MET A 44 0.24 6.81 6.10
N ALA A 45 -0.60 6.03 6.80
CA ALA A 45 -0.99 4.71 6.33
C ALA A 45 -1.71 4.76 4.97
N GLY A 46 -2.58 5.75 4.76
CA GLY A 46 -3.31 5.93 3.51
C GLY A 46 -2.40 6.27 2.32
N ASN A 47 -1.36 7.08 2.55
CA ASN A 47 -0.38 7.45 1.53
C ASN A 47 0.51 6.27 1.13
N GLU A 48 0.91 5.42 2.09
CA GLU A 48 1.65 4.18 1.80
C GLU A 48 0.82 3.22 0.94
N CYS A 49 -0.47 3.03 1.26
CA CYS A 49 -1.38 2.26 0.42
C CYS A 49 -1.52 2.85 -1.00
N TRP A 50 -1.60 4.18 -1.11
CA TRP A 50 -1.72 4.85 -2.41
C TRP A 50 -0.45 4.67 -3.26
N THR A 51 0.72 4.86 -2.66
CA THR A 51 2.02 4.77 -3.35
C THR A 51 2.28 3.35 -3.82
N SER A 52 2.16 2.36 -2.92
CA SER A 52 2.31 0.95 -3.29
C SER A 52 1.29 0.48 -4.34
N LYS A 53 0.05 1.01 -4.33
CA LYS A 53 -0.92 0.73 -5.39
C LYS A 53 -0.45 1.28 -6.75
N LYS A 54 0.14 2.48 -6.75
CA LYS A 54 0.68 3.09 -7.97
C LYS A 54 1.87 2.30 -8.52
N ASP A 55 2.73 1.81 -7.64
CA ASP A 55 3.86 0.96 -8.03
C ASP A 55 3.36 -0.36 -8.65
N LEU A 56 2.33 -0.99 -8.07
CA LEU A 56 1.67 -2.17 -8.66
C LEU A 56 1.08 -1.89 -10.04
N ASP A 57 0.36 -0.79 -10.20
CA ASP A 57 -0.24 -0.43 -11.49
C ASP A 57 0.83 -0.19 -12.56
N TRP A 58 1.90 0.52 -12.19
CA TRP A 58 3.01 0.80 -13.09
C TRP A 58 3.77 -0.47 -13.48
N SER A 59 4.14 -1.30 -12.51
CA SER A 59 4.84 -2.56 -12.72
C SER A 59 4.01 -3.54 -13.55
N GLY A 60 2.72 -3.66 -13.25
CA GLY A 60 1.77 -4.49 -14.00
C GLY A 60 1.68 -4.08 -15.47
N ASN A 61 1.63 -2.78 -15.75
CA ASN A 61 1.64 -2.27 -17.13
C ASN A 61 2.96 -2.61 -17.85
N LYS A 62 4.11 -2.39 -17.20
CA LYS A 62 5.42 -2.73 -17.78
C LYS A 62 5.57 -4.21 -18.07
N MET A 63 5.09 -5.07 -17.19
CA MET A 63 5.08 -6.51 -17.43
C MET A 63 4.15 -6.90 -18.59
N SER A 64 3.00 -6.24 -18.72
CA SER A 64 2.09 -6.46 -19.85
C SER A 64 2.75 -6.10 -21.18
N ASP A 65 3.42 -4.96 -21.27
CA ASP A 65 4.16 -4.53 -22.46
C ASP A 65 5.26 -5.54 -22.80
N LYS A 66 6.06 -5.96 -21.81
CA LYS A 66 7.13 -6.95 -22.00
C LYS A 66 6.59 -8.30 -22.49
N LYS A 67 5.46 -8.74 -21.95
CA LYS A 67 4.79 -9.97 -22.40
C LYS A 67 4.33 -9.85 -23.85
N ALA A 68 3.81 -8.69 -24.27
CA ALA A 68 3.42 -8.46 -25.66
C ALA A 68 4.63 -8.52 -26.60
N GLU A 69 5.75 -7.89 -26.24
CA GLU A 69 7.00 -7.95 -27.02
C GLU A 69 7.50 -9.40 -27.21
N MET A 70 7.49 -10.18 -26.14
CA MET A 70 7.86 -11.60 -26.20
C MET A 70 6.92 -12.42 -27.08
N LEU A 71 5.61 -12.14 -27.04
CA LEU A 71 4.64 -12.82 -27.90
C LEU A 71 4.91 -12.53 -29.38
N GLU A 72 5.28 -11.30 -29.73
CA GLU A 72 5.67 -10.95 -31.11
C GLU A 72 6.97 -11.64 -31.52
N LEU A 73 8.00 -11.65 -30.66
CA LEU A 73 9.25 -12.38 -30.93
C LEU A 73 9.02 -13.87 -31.14
N ARG A 74 8.16 -14.48 -30.31
CA ARG A 74 7.83 -15.90 -30.41
C ARG A 74 7.22 -16.28 -31.76
N LYS A 75 6.45 -15.41 -32.40
CA LYS A 75 5.87 -15.67 -33.74
C LYS A 75 6.96 -15.85 -34.81
N ALA A 76 8.12 -15.24 -34.63
CA ALA A 76 9.27 -15.33 -35.53
C ALA A 76 10.35 -16.31 -35.04
N SER A 77 10.04 -17.15 -34.05
CA SER A 77 10.97 -18.15 -33.49
C SER A 77 11.41 -19.18 -34.53
N GLY A 78 12.57 -19.81 -34.29
CA GLY A 78 13.21 -20.75 -35.21
C GLY A 78 14.38 -20.15 -36.00
N SER A 79 14.72 -18.89 -35.75
CA SER A 79 16.02 -18.30 -36.10
C SER A 79 16.83 -18.12 -34.83
N GLU A 80 18.09 -18.54 -34.83
CA GLU A 80 19.01 -18.40 -33.70
C GLU A 80 19.02 -16.98 -33.11
N VAL A 81 19.03 -15.96 -33.98
CA VAL A 81 19.03 -14.55 -33.54
C VAL A 81 17.75 -14.18 -32.79
N VAL A 82 16.59 -14.68 -33.25
CA VAL A 82 15.30 -14.42 -32.60
C VAL A 82 15.19 -15.20 -31.29
N ASP A 83 15.67 -16.45 -31.27
CA ASP A 83 15.60 -17.32 -30.11
C ASP A 83 16.48 -16.81 -28.96
N VAL A 84 17.71 -16.35 -29.26
CA VAL A 84 18.59 -15.69 -28.28
C VAL A 84 17.97 -14.40 -27.74
N LYS A 85 17.32 -13.61 -28.61
CA LYS A 85 16.62 -12.40 -28.16
C LYS A 85 15.43 -12.73 -27.27
N LEU A 86 14.64 -13.74 -27.62
CA LEU A 86 13.50 -14.18 -26.83
C LEU A 86 13.93 -14.67 -25.44
N GLU A 87 15.02 -15.43 -25.35
CA GLU A 87 15.60 -15.86 -24.07
C GLU A 87 15.99 -14.67 -23.19
N LYS A 88 16.65 -13.66 -23.77
CA LYS A 88 17.01 -12.44 -23.05
C LYS A 88 15.78 -11.71 -22.51
N GLU A 89 14.75 -11.52 -23.34
CA GLU A 89 13.51 -10.85 -22.91
C GLU A 89 12.78 -11.66 -21.83
N PHE A 90 12.80 -13.00 -21.92
CA PHE A 90 12.23 -13.88 -20.90
C PHE A 90 12.93 -13.74 -19.55
N ASN A 91 14.26 -13.70 -19.54
CA ASN A 91 15.02 -13.52 -18.31
C ASN A 91 14.73 -12.17 -17.65
N ILE A 92 14.60 -11.10 -18.43
CA ILE A 92 14.18 -9.79 -17.93
C ILE A 92 12.77 -9.87 -17.32
N TYR A 93 11.82 -10.53 -18.01
CA TYR A 93 10.47 -10.71 -17.51
C TYR A 93 10.43 -11.47 -16.18
N GLN A 94 11.26 -12.51 -16.00
CA GLN A 94 11.35 -13.23 -14.74
C GLN A 94 11.83 -12.34 -13.59
N SER A 95 12.86 -11.52 -13.81
CA SER A 95 13.33 -10.57 -12.80
C SER A 95 12.23 -9.57 -12.44
N MET A 96 11.52 -9.03 -13.44
CA MET A 96 10.37 -8.14 -13.20
C MET A 96 9.25 -8.83 -12.39
N ALA A 97 8.98 -10.11 -12.66
CA ALA A 97 7.97 -10.87 -11.93
C ALA A 97 8.35 -11.06 -10.45
N GLN A 98 9.64 -11.27 -10.15
CA GLN A 98 10.15 -11.32 -8.79
C GLN A 98 10.00 -9.97 -8.08
N GLU A 99 10.40 -8.87 -8.73
CA GLU A 99 10.19 -7.51 -8.21
C GLU A 99 8.70 -7.23 -7.94
N ASN A 100 7.82 -7.61 -8.87
CA ASN A 100 6.38 -7.43 -8.70
C ASN A 100 5.80 -8.26 -7.54
N SER A 101 6.42 -9.40 -7.19
CA SER A 101 6.07 -10.16 -5.99
C SER A 101 6.39 -9.38 -4.72
N VAL A 102 7.53 -8.69 -4.68
CA VAL A 102 7.92 -7.85 -3.54
C VAL A 102 7.00 -6.63 -3.42
N ILE A 103 6.64 -5.99 -4.53
CA ILE A 103 5.70 -4.86 -4.54
C ILE A 103 4.31 -5.32 -4.06
N THR A 104 3.88 -6.53 -4.45
CA THR A 104 2.62 -7.12 -3.97
C THR A 104 2.64 -7.32 -2.46
N GLU A 105 3.70 -7.94 -1.92
CA GLU A 105 3.87 -8.14 -0.48
C GLU A 105 3.85 -6.80 0.27
N ASP A 106 4.54 -5.79 -0.26
CA ASP A 106 4.55 -4.45 0.35
C ASP A 106 3.14 -3.83 0.37
N HIS A 107 2.41 -3.91 -0.74
CA HIS A 107 1.04 -3.40 -0.83
C HIS A 107 0.10 -4.09 0.16
N GLU A 108 0.17 -5.42 0.25
CA GLU A 108 -0.61 -6.21 1.21
C GLU A 108 -0.28 -5.82 2.65
N ALA A 109 1.00 -5.62 2.97
CA ALA A 109 1.42 -5.13 4.27
C ALA A 109 0.86 -3.73 4.57
N ASN A 110 0.89 -2.82 3.60
CA ASN A 110 0.33 -1.47 3.75
C ASN A 110 -1.19 -1.51 4.00
N LEU A 111 -1.93 -2.37 3.28
CA LEU A 111 -3.37 -2.57 3.48
C LEU A 111 -3.67 -3.08 4.91
N ALA A 112 -2.89 -4.06 5.39
CA ALA A 112 -3.02 -4.59 6.75
C ALA A 112 -2.75 -3.51 7.81
N VAL A 113 -1.68 -2.71 7.63
CA VAL A 113 -1.34 -1.60 8.52
C VAL A 113 -2.45 -0.55 8.54
N PHE A 114 -2.97 -0.15 7.38
CA PHE A 114 -4.07 0.81 7.29
C PHE A 114 -5.31 0.32 8.02
N LYS A 115 -5.67 -0.95 7.84
CA LYS A 115 -6.80 -1.58 8.54
C LYS A 115 -6.59 -1.58 10.06
N LYS A 116 -5.37 -1.85 10.53
CA LYS A 116 -5.04 -1.80 11.96
C LYS A 116 -5.12 -0.39 12.53
N ILE A 117 -4.69 0.63 11.79
CA ILE A 117 -4.71 2.04 12.25
C ILE A 117 -6.13 2.63 12.24
N THR A 118 -6.93 2.33 11.22
CA THR A 118 -8.21 3.02 10.96
C THR A 118 -9.45 2.19 11.26
N GLY A 119 -9.30 0.87 11.37
CA GLY A 119 -10.42 -0.08 11.42
C GLY A 119 -11.15 -0.28 10.09
N LYS A 120 -10.69 0.35 8.99
CA LYS A 120 -11.37 0.36 7.69
C LYS A 120 -10.51 -0.32 6.62
N ASP A 121 -11.16 -0.88 5.61
CA ASP A 121 -10.46 -1.31 4.40
C ASP A 121 -10.10 -0.08 3.55
N TRP A 122 -8.84 -0.03 3.09
CA TRP A 122 -8.40 1.05 2.22
C TRP A 122 -9.01 0.90 0.84
N THR A 123 -9.43 2.01 0.24
CA THR A 123 -9.86 2.06 -1.15
C THR A 123 -9.17 3.21 -1.87
N PRO A 124 -8.80 3.04 -3.16
CA PRO A 124 -8.23 4.14 -3.94
C PRO A 124 -9.23 5.29 -3.97
N ARG A 125 -8.76 6.48 -3.59
CA ARG A 125 -9.60 7.68 -3.66
C ARG A 125 -9.91 7.94 -5.14
N SER A 126 -11.17 7.75 -5.53
CA SER A 126 -11.62 8.19 -6.86
C SER A 126 -11.43 9.70 -6.94
N SER A 127 -10.82 10.20 -8.01
CA SER A 127 -10.84 11.63 -8.31
C SER A 127 -12.26 12.01 -8.72
N LYS A 128 -13.17 12.17 -7.75
CA LYS A 128 -14.44 12.82 -8.05
C LYS A 128 -14.11 14.27 -8.39
N VAL A 129 -14.49 14.69 -9.59
CA VAL A 129 -14.60 16.11 -9.92
C VAL A 129 -15.46 16.75 -8.83
N ALA A 130 -14.96 17.81 -8.19
CA ALA A 130 -15.65 18.44 -7.08
C ALA A 130 -17.08 18.83 -7.49
N ASP A 131 -18.09 18.38 -6.74
CA ASP A 131 -19.47 18.83 -6.93
C ASP A 131 -19.55 20.32 -6.54
N PRO A 132 -19.99 21.22 -7.44
CA PRO A 132 -20.08 22.65 -7.16
C PRO A 132 -20.94 22.98 -5.92
N LYS A 133 -21.89 22.11 -5.55
CA LYS A 133 -22.71 22.30 -4.33
C LYS A 133 -21.90 22.09 -3.05
N ASN A 134 -20.90 21.21 -3.06
CA ASN A 134 -19.99 21.02 -1.93
C ASN A 134 -19.06 22.23 -1.76
N ALA A 135 -18.65 22.88 -2.85
CA ALA A 135 -17.79 24.07 -2.77
C ALA A 135 -18.47 25.25 -2.05
N GLN A 136 -19.76 25.47 -2.27
CA GLN A 136 -20.52 26.53 -1.59
C GLN A 136 -20.68 26.27 -0.08
N GLN A 137 -20.93 25.01 0.29
CA GLN A 137 -21.02 24.60 1.70
C GLN A 137 -19.67 24.76 2.40
N ILE A 138 -18.57 24.37 1.75
CA ILE A 138 -17.21 24.51 2.27
C ILE A 138 -16.84 25.97 2.47
N ASN A 139 -17.17 26.86 1.53
CA ASN A 139 -16.90 28.30 1.68
C ASN A 139 -17.63 28.91 2.88
N LYS A 140 -18.89 28.51 3.11
CA LYS A 140 -19.66 28.96 4.28
C LYS A 140 -19.07 28.47 5.61
N GLU A 141 -18.48 27.28 5.63
CA GLU A 141 -17.78 26.75 6.81
C GLU A 141 -16.42 27.43 7.02
N LEU A 142 -15.69 27.73 5.93
CA LEU A 142 -14.47 28.53 5.93
C LEU A 142 -14.71 29.94 6.49
N ASP A 143 -15.75 30.63 6.04
CA ASP A 143 -16.09 31.97 6.51
C ASP A 143 -16.39 32.00 8.02
N LYS A 144 -17.00 30.94 8.57
CA LYS A 144 -17.22 30.79 10.02
C LYS A 144 -15.94 30.54 10.79
N LEU A 145 -15.02 29.76 10.21
CA LEU A 145 -13.75 29.42 10.85
C LEU A 145 -12.82 30.64 10.87
N LEU A 146 -12.76 31.38 9.77
CA LEU A 146 -11.96 32.60 9.61
C LEU A 146 -12.58 33.81 10.34
N GLY A 147 -13.91 33.88 10.46
CA GLY A 147 -14.63 34.92 11.19
C GLY A 147 -14.49 34.89 12.71
N SER A 148 -13.69 33.96 13.26
CA SER A 148 -13.31 33.94 14.68
C SER A 148 -11.92 34.55 14.96
N ILE A 149 -11.27 35.13 13.93
CA ILE A 149 -10.01 35.88 14.04
C ILE A 149 -10.25 37.33 13.65
N THR A 150 -11.13 38.02 14.37
CA THR A 150 -11.14 39.50 14.43
C THR A 150 -11.81 39.92 15.74
N GLU A 151 -11.02 40.02 16.80
CA GLU A 151 -11.14 41.07 17.81
C GLU A 151 -9.83 41.87 17.82
#